data_AF-A0A0F9B6T1-F1
#
_entry.id   AF-A0A0F9B6T1-F1
#
_cell.length_a   1.000
_cell.length_b   1.000
_cell.length_c   1.000
_cell.angle_alpha   90.00
_cell.angle_beta   90.00
_cell.angle_gamma   90.00
#
_symmetry.space_group_name_H-M   'P 1'
#
loop_
_entity.id
_entity.type
_entity.pdbx_description
1 polymer ?
#
loop_
_entity_poly.entity_id
_entity_poly.type
_entity_poly.pdbx_seq_one_letter_code
_entity_poly.pdbx_strand_id
1 'polypeptide(L)'
;NKTLQQIGETASGNKEYLAGIHKLLWEKYATGYIRIYRGSGHAGPKVLGREFTNITSSKQVARDFQDTWISQAKRAGDVTPDIDNVLIRVEDVIAIGSVDESELFIRANVLKQRIESPLKAPAKAIPRTLKPEFIDYNQMRQTAMDEAHKWYFKEFTDYTNANVFDAIMKTIYPYWTYETQRLFWLPRSFVRHPGTFTAFERWQNNSDYGYIHIPGTAIDYNPFRGTVYGTLTTRLVRRDFPEYYDSFGKAGDFIEFSDFLSRYGFYPGAHIGIPLAVFGGVEAQFGEVLPALPKTGLDFLIATFPDNESVKFISERIFGDRFRNYLTILQVSRRGGDGTLIFSKMQENQELTEEEQRLWDDARREVGWYSAGFSQFGMFRMRTDEQHAMYEEAGKVIEEMTGYTLEQQDWLRKHGFRIWDLVGGMSPTEQAALQELEYYKWIGNVRPLLPGRQQTILNQIELAWDDVRRYGEELLEEKLILQRDFLAGRIGADNYNDSLTATYT
;
A
#
# COMPACT_ATOMS: atom_id res chain seq x y z
N ASN A 1 -23.13 44.96 10.71
CA ASN A 1 -23.48 46.37 10.39
C ASN A 1 -22.40 47.09 9.58
N LYS A 2 -21.20 47.35 10.12
CA LYS A 2 -20.11 48.04 9.38
C LYS A 2 -19.72 47.29 8.10
N THR A 3 -19.56 45.97 8.19
CA THR A 3 -19.30 45.07 7.05
C THR A 3 -20.39 45.16 5.97
N LEU A 4 -21.66 45.28 6.37
CA LEU A 4 -22.79 45.39 5.44
C LEU A 4 -22.74 46.70 4.65
N GLN A 5 -22.38 47.82 5.30
CA GLN A 5 -22.20 49.09 4.59
C GLN A 5 -21.00 49.02 3.64
N GLN A 6 -19.87 48.45 4.07
CA GLN A 6 -18.68 48.27 3.22
C GLN A 6 -18.95 47.41 1.98
N ILE A 7 -19.72 46.32 2.12
CA ILE A 7 -20.15 45.48 0.99
C ILE A 7 -21.04 46.29 0.05
N GLY A 8 -22.03 47.02 0.60
CA GLY A 8 -22.93 47.85 -0.19
C GLY A 8 -22.21 48.95 -0.98
N GLU A 9 -21.28 49.67 -0.34
CA GLU A 9 -20.45 50.71 -0.98
C GLU A 9 -19.61 50.11 -2.10
N THR A 10 -18.86 49.04 -1.82
CA THR A 10 -17.98 48.36 -2.79
C THR A 10 -18.78 47.82 -3.99
N ALA A 11 -19.90 47.16 -3.73
CA ALA A 11 -20.76 46.61 -4.76
C ALA A 11 -21.41 47.69 -5.61
N SER A 12 -21.86 48.79 -4.99
CA SER A 12 -22.50 49.90 -5.70
C SER A 12 -21.56 50.65 -6.64
N GLY A 13 -20.25 50.66 -6.35
CA GLY A 13 -19.23 51.27 -7.19
C GLY A 13 -18.78 50.42 -8.39
N ASN A 14 -19.09 49.12 -8.41
CA ASN A 14 -18.64 48.19 -9.45
C ASN A 14 -19.77 47.85 -10.44
N LYS A 15 -19.77 48.50 -11.60
CA LYS A 15 -20.80 48.32 -12.64
C LYS A 15 -20.85 46.91 -13.23
N GLU A 16 -19.70 46.27 -13.41
CA GLU A 16 -19.62 44.91 -13.98
C GLU A 16 -20.20 43.88 -13.02
N TYR A 17 -19.88 44.02 -11.73
CA TYR A 17 -20.44 43.18 -10.67
C TYR A 17 -21.97 43.31 -10.59
N LEU A 18 -22.49 44.55 -10.61
CA LEU A 18 -23.93 44.80 -10.62
C LEU A 18 -24.61 44.20 -11.86
N ALA A 19 -24.01 44.35 -13.05
CA ALA A 19 -24.55 43.76 -14.27
C ALA A 19 -24.59 42.22 -14.20
N GLY A 20 -23.57 41.59 -13.62
CA GLY A 20 -23.54 40.14 -13.39
C GLY A 20 -24.65 39.68 -12.43
N ILE A 21 -24.84 40.39 -11.33
CA ILE A 21 -25.92 40.12 -10.36
C ILE A 21 -27.30 40.30 -11.00
N HIS A 22 -27.51 41.40 -11.70
CA HIS A 22 -28.79 41.67 -12.37
C HIS A 22 -29.08 40.60 -13.41
N LYS A 23 -28.08 40.17 -14.19
CA LYS A 23 -28.25 39.06 -15.14
C LYS A 23 -28.72 37.79 -14.43
N LEU A 24 -28.07 37.38 -13.35
CA LEU A 24 -28.43 36.18 -12.58
C LEU A 24 -29.83 36.30 -11.96
N LEU A 25 -30.17 37.47 -11.40
CA LEU A 25 -31.49 37.73 -10.83
C LEU A 25 -32.58 37.82 -11.90
N TRP A 26 -32.28 38.29 -13.11
CA TRP A 26 -33.21 38.29 -14.24
C TRP A 26 -33.48 36.88 -14.78
N GLU A 27 -32.51 35.96 -14.67
CA GLU A 27 -32.72 34.54 -14.97
C GLU A 27 -33.69 33.90 -13.95
N LYS A 28 -33.55 34.23 -12.66
CA LYS A 28 -34.40 33.70 -11.57
C LYS A 28 -35.77 34.37 -11.47
N TYR A 29 -35.82 35.69 -11.63
CA TYR A 29 -37.01 36.54 -11.49
C TYR A 29 -37.33 37.24 -12.81
N ALA A 30 -37.76 36.45 -13.80
CA ALA A 30 -37.99 36.92 -15.17
C ALA A 30 -39.03 38.05 -15.32
N THR A 31 -39.84 38.32 -14.29
CA THR A 31 -40.78 39.46 -14.28
C THR A 31 -40.08 40.79 -14.02
N GLY A 32 -38.81 40.79 -13.58
CA GLY A 32 -38.08 41.97 -13.13
C GLY A 32 -38.44 42.40 -11.71
N TYR A 33 -39.31 41.63 -11.03
CA TYR A 33 -39.76 41.94 -9.67
C TYR A 33 -39.46 40.79 -8.71
N ILE A 34 -38.93 41.13 -7.55
CA ILE A 34 -38.62 40.19 -6.47
C ILE A 34 -39.58 40.48 -5.33
N ARG A 35 -40.29 39.44 -4.87
CA ARG A 35 -41.02 39.50 -3.61
C ARG A 35 -40.02 39.26 -2.48
N ILE A 36 -39.95 40.20 -1.56
CA ILE A 36 -38.99 40.18 -0.46
C ILE A 36 -39.73 40.18 0.86
N TYR A 37 -39.08 39.56 1.84
CA TYR A 37 -39.54 39.39 3.19
C TYR A 37 -38.47 39.97 4.12
N ARG A 38 -38.92 40.72 5.13
CA ARG A 38 -38.06 41.24 6.19
C ARG A 38 -38.69 40.90 7.54
N GLY A 39 -37.91 40.36 8.46
CA GLY A 39 -38.32 40.28 9.87
C GLY A 39 -38.31 41.67 10.49
N SER A 40 -39.48 42.24 10.80
CA SER A 40 -39.61 43.61 11.32
C SER A 40 -39.52 43.71 12.84
N GLY A 41 -38.62 42.94 13.48
CA GLY A 41 -38.47 42.90 14.94
C GLY A 41 -38.12 44.27 15.59
N HIS A 42 -37.70 44.25 16.87
CA HIS A 42 -37.41 45.44 17.71
C HIS A 42 -36.41 46.48 17.16
N ALA A 43 -35.82 46.27 15.99
CA ALA A 43 -34.89 47.21 15.35
C ALA A 43 -35.56 48.53 14.91
N GLY A 44 -36.90 48.57 14.82
CA GLY A 44 -37.68 49.79 14.62
C GLY A 44 -37.30 50.63 13.38
N PRO A 45 -37.76 51.88 13.28
CA PRO A 45 -37.44 52.78 12.15
C PRO A 45 -35.94 53.08 11.98
N LYS A 46 -35.07 52.68 12.92
CA LYS A 46 -33.62 52.89 12.88
C LYS A 46 -32.90 52.11 11.78
N VAL A 47 -33.47 50.99 11.28
CA VAL A 47 -32.88 50.22 10.17
C VAL A 47 -33.03 50.94 8.83
N LEU A 48 -34.09 51.74 8.67
CA LEU A 48 -34.33 52.57 7.48
C LEU A 48 -33.51 53.87 7.48
N GLY A 49 -32.77 54.16 8.55
CA GLY A 49 -31.83 55.29 8.62
C GLY A 49 -30.41 54.97 8.12
N ARG A 50 -30.17 53.76 7.61
CA ARG A 50 -28.87 53.30 7.09
C ARG A 50 -28.79 53.49 5.57
N GLU A 51 -27.61 53.42 4.96
CA GLU A 51 -27.51 53.45 3.49
C GLU A 51 -27.92 52.11 2.87
N PHE A 52 -27.48 51.00 3.46
CA PHE A 52 -27.75 49.64 2.97
C PHE A 52 -28.42 48.74 4.01
N THR A 53 -29.25 47.81 3.55
CA THR A 53 -29.96 46.83 4.38
C THR A 53 -30.03 45.46 3.69
N ASN A 54 -30.00 44.39 4.49
CA ASN A 54 -30.22 43.03 4.02
C ASN A 54 -31.71 42.68 4.05
N ILE A 55 -32.13 41.90 3.07
CA ILE A 55 -33.49 41.41 2.89
C ILE A 55 -33.39 39.97 2.35
N THR A 56 -34.48 39.22 2.33
CA THR A 56 -34.48 37.88 1.73
C THR A 56 -35.71 37.68 0.86
N SER A 57 -35.60 36.85 -0.17
CA SER A 57 -36.79 36.41 -0.93
C SER A 57 -37.47 35.18 -0.34
N SER A 58 -36.92 34.59 0.74
CA SER A 58 -37.46 33.41 1.41
C SER A 58 -38.18 33.80 2.70
N LYS A 59 -39.47 33.47 2.79
CA LYS A 59 -40.28 33.70 3.99
C LYS A 59 -39.77 32.94 5.20
N GLN A 60 -39.20 31.74 4.99
CA GLN A 60 -38.64 30.92 6.06
C GLN A 60 -37.35 31.57 6.59
N VAL A 61 -36.44 31.95 5.69
CA VAL A 61 -35.19 32.62 6.05
C VAL A 61 -35.45 33.95 6.77
N ALA A 62 -36.51 34.69 6.38
CA ALA A 62 -36.91 35.91 7.08
C ALA A 62 -37.33 35.67 8.54
N ARG A 63 -37.94 34.51 8.83
CA ARG A 63 -38.29 34.08 10.19
C ARG A 63 -37.04 33.66 10.97
N ASP A 64 -36.17 32.88 10.35
CA ASP A 64 -34.94 32.38 10.96
C ASP A 64 -33.97 33.55 11.30
N PHE A 65 -33.91 34.57 10.43
CA PHE A 65 -33.19 35.82 10.71
C PHE A 65 -33.78 36.63 11.86
N GLN A 66 -35.07 36.47 12.16
CA GLN A 66 -35.68 37.18 13.27
C GLN A 66 -35.48 36.43 14.58
N ASP A 67 -35.54 35.10 14.55
CA ASP A 67 -35.30 34.23 15.72
C ASP A 67 -33.87 34.36 16.26
N THR A 68 -32.89 34.55 15.37
CA THR A 68 -31.51 34.87 15.77
C THR A 68 -31.41 36.19 16.55
N TRP A 69 -32.24 37.19 16.27
CA TRP A 69 -32.28 38.46 17.02
C TRP A 69 -33.14 38.37 18.29
N ILE A 70 -34.21 37.57 18.29
CA ILE A 70 -35.09 37.34 19.44
C ILE A 70 -34.40 36.47 20.50
N SER A 71 -33.41 35.64 20.15
CA SER A 71 -32.66 34.82 21.10
C SER A 71 -31.98 35.61 22.24
N GLN A 72 -31.74 36.93 22.06
CA GLN A 72 -31.25 37.83 23.12
C GLN A 72 -32.36 38.48 23.97
N ALA A 73 -33.62 38.41 23.55
CA ALA A 73 -34.78 38.97 24.24
C ALA A 73 -35.87 37.89 24.44
N LYS A 74 -35.63 36.95 25.36
CA LYS A 74 -36.64 35.94 25.72
C LYS A 74 -37.79 36.55 26.53
N ARG A 75 -39.01 36.07 26.23
CA ARG A 75 -40.29 36.15 26.97
C ARG A 75 -41.10 37.45 26.85
N ALA A 76 -42.12 37.42 25.97
CA ALA A 76 -43.49 37.85 26.29
C ALA A 76 -44.43 37.59 25.10
N GLY A 77 -45.28 36.56 25.18
CA GLY A 77 -46.49 36.37 24.35
C GLY A 77 -46.24 36.11 22.85
N ASP A 78 -46.81 35.01 22.32
CA ASP A 78 -46.81 34.69 20.88
C ASP A 78 -47.49 35.78 20.05
N VAL A 79 -46.73 36.78 19.62
CA VAL A 79 -47.08 37.63 18.48
C VAL A 79 -46.26 37.11 17.32
N THR A 80 -46.93 36.48 16.35
CA THR A 80 -46.29 36.11 15.10
C THR A 80 -45.72 37.38 14.47
N PRO A 81 -44.43 37.39 14.09
CA PRO A 81 -43.82 38.61 13.63
C PRO A 81 -44.47 39.09 12.34
N ASP A 82 -44.73 40.39 12.27
CA ASP A 82 -45.11 41.04 11.01
C ASP A 82 -43.95 40.85 10.02
N ILE A 83 -44.23 40.18 8.92
CA ILE A 83 -43.28 40.03 7.81
C ILE A 83 -43.71 41.03 6.76
N ASP A 84 -42.89 42.06 6.56
CA ASP A 84 -43.07 43.02 5.49
C ASP A 84 -43.03 42.26 4.15
N ASN A 85 -44.15 42.23 3.42
CA ASN A 85 -44.24 41.63 2.09
C ASN A 85 -44.17 42.75 1.05
N VAL A 86 -42.97 43.03 0.60
CA VAL A 86 -42.67 44.16 -0.29
C VAL A 86 -42.23 43.62 -1.65
N LEU A 87 -42.66 44.28 -2.71
CA LEU A 87 -42.18 44.00 -4.05
C LEU A 87 -41.08 45.02 -4.39
N ILE A 88 -39.91 44.54 -4.80
CA ILE A 88 -38.81 45.37 -5.31
C ILE A 88 -38.50 45.01 -6.75
N ARG A 89 -37.75 45.86 -7.45
CA ARG A 89 -37.24 45.54 -8.78
C ARG A 89 -35.91 44.80 -8.68
N VAL A 90 -35.55 44.01 -9.70
CA VAL A 90 -34.23 43.35 -9.77
C VAL A 90 -33.10 44.39 -9.71
N GLU A 91 -33.30 45.55 -10.33
CA GLU A 91 -32.32 46.64 -10.37
C GLU A 91 -32.10 47.30 -9.00
N ASP A 92 -33.05 47.12 -8.07
CA ASP A 92 -32.94 47.66 -6.71
C ASP A 92 -31.92 46.85 -5.87
N VAL A 93 -31.51 45.65 -6.34
CA VAL A 93 -30.53 44.77 -5.68
C VAL A 93 -29.11 45.15 -6.07
N ILE A 94 -28.26 45.30 -5.04
CA ILE A 94 -26.86 45.73 -5.20
C ILE A 94 -25.86 44.61 -4.91
N ALA A 95 -26.22 43.60 -4.13
CA ALA A 95 -25.38 42.45 -3.83
C ALA A 95 -26.24 41.23 -3.43
N ILE A 96 -25.67 40.03 -3.58
CA ILE A 96 -26.23 38.76 -3.08
C ILE A 96 -25.30 38.29 -1.96
N GLY A 97 -25.84 37.95 -0.79
CA GLY A 97 -25.05 37.46 0.34
C GLY A 97 -24.77 35.98 0.25
N SER A 98 -25.80 35.18 0.50
CA SER A 98 -25.83 33.74 0.29
C SER A 98 -26.88 33.37 -0.75
N VAL A 99 -26.45 32.65 -1.79
CA VAL A 99 -27.32 32.18 -2.89
C VAL A 99 -28.33 31.16 -2.37
N ASP A 100 -27.91 30.28 -1.46
CA ASP A 100 -28.72 29.22 -0.87
C ASP A 100 -29.78 29.79 0.10
N GLU A 101 -29.44 30.85 0.82
CA GLU A 101 -30.34 31.50 1.79
C GLU A 101 -31.20 32.62 1.16
N SER A 102 -31.02 32.87 -0.14
CA SER A 102 -31.73 33.93 -0.86
C SER A 102 -31.58 35.32 -0.22
N GLU A 103 -30.41 35.60 0.34
CA GLU A 103 -30.08 36.89 0.93
C GLU A 103 -29.71 37.91 -0.14
N LEU A 104 -30.38 39.06 -0.10
CA LEU A 104 -30.15 40.16 -1.02
C LEU A 104 -29.84 41.44 -0.23
N PHE A 105 -28.98 42.28 -0.79
CA PHE A 105 -28.70 43.61 -0.25
C PHE A 105 -29.33 44.66 -1.15
N ILE A 106 -29.96 45.66 -0.54
CA ILE A 106 -30.55 46.81 -1.22
C ILE A 106 -30.21 48.11 -0.49
N ARG A 107 -30.38 49.25 -1.17
CA ARG A 107 -30.34 50.56 -0.49
C ARG A 107 -31.56 50.71 0.41
N ALA A 108 -31.38 51.17 1.64
CA ALA A 108 -32.48 51.24 2.61
C ALA A 108 -33.51 52.32 2.24
N ASN A 109 -33.10 53.37 1.53
CA ASN A 109 -34.02 54.39 0.99
C ASN A 109 -34.97 53.81 -0.06
N VAL A 110 -34.51 52.88 -0.89
CA VAL A 110 -35.34 52.15 -1.86
C VAL A 110 -36.33 51.28 -1.12
N LEU A 111 -35.91 50.56 -0.08
CA LEU A 111 -36.83 49.77 0.75
C LEU A 111 -37.91 50.66 1.38
N LYS A 112 -37.51 51.79 1.98
CA LYS A 112 -38.43 52.76 2.60
C LYS A 112 -39.46 53.26 1.58
N GLN A 113 -39.01 53.66 0.39
CA GLN A 113 -39.89 54.09 -0.69
C GLN A 113 -40.87 52.99 -1.12
N ARG A 114 -40.44 51.72 -1.16
CA ARG A 114 -41.29 50.58 -1.55
C ARG A 114 -42.30 50.19 -0.48
N ILE A 115 -42.02 50.48 0.79
CA ILE A 115 -42.96 50.35 1.90
C ILE A 115 -44.00 51.48 1.84
N GLU A 116 -43.56 52.72 1.68
CA GLU A 116 -44.43 53.91 1.62
C GLU A 116 -45.25 53.97 0.33
N SER A 117 -44.74 53.41 -0.77
CA SER A 117 -45.38 53.37 -2.08
C SER A 117 -45.18 51.99 -2.73
N PRO A 118 -46.00 50.99 -2.36
CA PRO A 118 -45.89 49.62 -2.85
C PRO A 118 -46.01 49.52 -4.37
N LEU A 119 -45.11 48.76 -4.99
CA LEU A 119 -45.19 48.42 -6.41
C LEU A 119 -46.38 47.47 -6.65
N LYS A 120 -47.18 47.76 -7.69
CA LYS A 120 -48.19 46.81 -8.18
C LYS A 120 -47.48 45.72 -8.98
N ALA A 121 -47.71 44.45 -8.64
CA ALA A 121 -47.20 43.34 -9.42
C ALA A 121 -47.73 43.39 -10.86
N PRO A 122 -46.91 43.09 -11.89
CA PRO A 122 -47.39 43.06 -13.26
C PRO A 122 -48.49 42.00 -13.42
N ALA A 123 -49.61 42.39 -14.03
CA ALA A 123 -50.86 41.61 -14.01
C ALA A 123 -50.83 40.26 -14.76
N LYS A 124 -49.75 39.92 -15.47
CA LYS A 124 -49.59 38.63 -16.16
C LYS A 124 -48.12 38.23 -16.21
N ALA A 125 -47.75 37.19 -15.45
CA ALA A 125 -46.54 36.43 -15.75
C ALA A 125 -46.76 35.75 -17.10
N ILE A 126 -46.00 36.14 -18.12
CA ILE A 126 -45.99 35.42 -19.40
C ILE A 126 -45.40 34.04 -19.07
N PRO A 127 -46.15 32.93 -19.19
CA PRO A 127 -45.59 31.61 -18.99
C PRO A 127 -44.54 31.39 -20.08
N ARG A 128 -43.26 31.37 -19.70
CA ARG A 128 -42.22 30.92 -20.62
C ARG A 128 -42.46 29.44 -20.84
N THR A 129 -42.83 29.06 -22.06
CA THR A 129 -42.73 27.69 -22.51
C THR A 129 -41.27 27.26 -22.37
N LEU A 130 -41.00 26.28 -21.51
CA LEU A 130 -39.71 25.61 -21.45
C LEU A 130 -39.35 25.18 -22.87
N LYS A 131 -38.11 25.45 -23.31
CA LYS A 131 -37.67 24.94 -24.61
C LYS A 131 -37.82 23.41 -24.59
N PRO A 132 -38.18 22.77 -25.71
CA PRO A 132 -38.43 21.33 -25.76
C PRO A 132 -37.30 20.48 -25.17
N GLU A 133 -36.05 20.91 -25.34
CA GLU A 133 -34.84 20.27 -24.81
C GLU A 133 -34.73 20.24 -23.27
N PHE A 134 -35.54 21.00 -22.53
CA PHE A 134 -35.50 21.07 -21.06
C PHE A 134 -36.76 20.51 -20.38
N ILE A 135 -37.70 19.96 -21.14
CA ILE A 135 -38.95 19.40 -20.60
C ILE A 135 -38.66 18.27 -19.59
N ASP A 136 -37.57 17.52 -19.80
CA ASP A 136 -37.16 16.39 -18.95
C ASP A 136 -35.83 16.62 -18.22
N TYR A 137 -35.31 17.85 -18.16
CA TYR A 137 -33.98 18.13 -17.60
C TYR A 137 -33.79 17.59 -16.18
N ASN A 138 -34.80 17.75 -15.31
CA ASN A 138 -34.73 17.24 -13.94
C ASN A 138 -34.68 15.71 -13.89
N GLN A 139 -35.41 15.04 -14.78
CA GLN A 139 -35.39 13.59 -14.88
C GLN A 139 -34.05 13.10 -15.44
N MET A 140 -33.55 13.71 -16.51
CA MET A 140 -32.22 13.41 -17.06
C MET A 140 -31.11 13.61 -16.02
N ARG A 141 -31.17 14.71 -15.27
CA ARG A 141 -30.22 14.99 -14.18
C ARG A 141 -30.30 13.91 -13.10
N GLN A 142 -31.50 13.51 -12.69
CA GLN A 142 -31.68 12.46 -11.69
C GLN A 142 -31.16 11.11 -12.21
N THR A 143 -31.49 10.74 -13.45
CA THR A 143 -30.99 9.51 -14.08
C THR A 143 -29.47 9.50 -14.18
N ALA A 144 -28.85 10.60 -14.59
CA ALA A 144 -27.39 10.71 -14.64
C ALA A 144 -26.76 10.56 -13.25
N MET A 145 -27.37 11.15 -12.21
CA MET A 145 -26.93 10.99 -10.82
C MET A 145 -27.10 9.57 -10.31
N ASP A 146 -28.21 8.90 -10.63
CA ASP A 146 -28.47 7.52 -10.24
C ASP A 146 -27.51 6.56 -10.95
N GLU A 147 -27.21 6.79 -12.23
CA GLU A 147 -26.21 6.04 -12.99
C GLU A 147 -24.81 6.25 -12.44
N ALA A 148 -24.44 7.49 -12.13
CA ALA A 148 -23.15 7.81 -11.50
C ALA A 148 -23.01 7.13 -10.13
N HIS A 149 -24.05 7.13 -9.29
CA HIS A 149 -24.06 6.40 -8.02
C HIS A 149 -23.91 4.89 -8.22
N LYS A 150 -24.67 4.30 -9.15
CA LYS A 150 -24.55 2.88 -9.48
C LYS A 150 -23.15 2.53 -9.98
N TRP A 151 -22.52 3.42 -10.74
CA TRP A 151 -21.16 3.22 -11.23
C TRP A 151 -20.15 3.33 -10.08
N TYR A 152 -20.30 4.35 -9.22
CA TYR A 152 -19.49 4.53 -8.02
C TYR A 152 -19.46 3.27 -7.14
N PHE A 153 -20.63 2.70 -6.81
CA PHE A 153 -20.69 1.48 -5.99
C PHE A 153 -20.19 0.21 -6.69
N LYS A 154 -20.02 0.23 -8.02
CA LYS A 154 -19.41 -0.87 -8.77
C LYS A 154 -17.90 -0.75 -8.90
N GLU A 155 -17.35 0.47 -8.81
CA GLU A 155 -15.92 0.73 -8.95
C GLU A 155 -15.20 0.93 -7.62
N PHE A 156 -15.88 1.49 -6.62
CA PHE A 156 -15.29 1.82 -5.32
C PHE A 156 -15.83 0.95 -4.19
N THR A 157 -14.95 0.66 -3.23
CA THR A 157 -15.28 -0.12 -2.06
C THR A 157 -16.09 0.66 -1.05
N ASP A 158 -17.38 0.34 -0.96
CA ASP A 158 -18.23 0.82 0.09
C ASP A 158 -17.98 0.07 1.41
N TYR A 159 -17.34 0.74 2.36
CA TYR A 159 -17.15 0.22 3.72
C TYR A 159 -18.32 0.51 4.65
N THR A 160 -19.26 1.38 4.25
CA THR A 160 -20.34 1.91 5.10
C THR A 160 -21.54 0.97 5.19
N ASN A 161 -21.86 0.25 4.11
CA ASN A 161 -22.98 -0.69 4.04
C ASN A 161 -22.51 -2.15 4.16
N ALA A 162 -21.88 -2.51 5.29
CA ALA A 162 -21.46 -3.88 5.54
C ALA A 162 -22.63 -4.74 6.06
N ASN A 163 -22.86 -5.90 5.44
CA ASN A 163 -23.77 -6.89 6.01
C ASN A 163 -23.09 -7.61 7.21
N VAL A 164 -23.87 -8.39 7.98
CA VAL A 164 -23.35 -9.09 9.18
C VAL A 164 -22.18 -10.02 8.86
N PHE A 165 -22.20 -10.69 7.71
CA PHE A 165 -21.12 -11.56 7.28
C PHE A 165 -19.85 -10.76 6.98
N ASP A 166 -19.94 -9.63 6.29
CA ASP A 166 -18.82 -8.73 6.05
C ASP A 166 -18.26 -8.16 7.35
N ALA A 167 -19.10 -7.87 8.35
CA ALA A 167 -18.64 -7.42 9.66
C ALA A 167 -17.85 -8.52 10.41
N ILE A 168 -18.33 -9.76 10.37
CA ILE A 168 -17.60 -10.93 10.91
C ILE A 168 -16.28 -11.11 10.18
N MET A 169 -16.31 -11.12 8.84
CA MET A 169 -15.13 -11.35 8.04
C MET A 169 -14.11 -10.21 8.17
N LYS A 170 -14.53 -8.94 8.32
CA LYS A 170 -13.63 -7.81 8.65
C LYS A 170 -12.92 -7.99 9.98
N THR A 171 -13.54 -8.70 10.92
CA THR A 171 -12.90 -8.99 12.21
C THR A 171 -11.72 -9.92 11.98
N ILE A 172 -11.89 -10.98 11.18
CA ILE A 172 -10.87 -11.99 10.87
C ILE A 172 -9.83 -11.46 9.86
N TYR A 173 -10.31 -10.84 8.78
CA TYR A 173 -9.56 -10.30 7.64
C TYR A 173 -9.92 -8.81 7.48
N PRO A 174 -9.14 -7.87 8.03
CA PRO A 174 -9.46 -6.43 8.03
C PRO A 174 -9.75 -5.84 6.64
N TYR A 175 -9.12 -6.39 5.60
CA TYR A 175 -9.28 -5.95 4.21
C TYR A 175 -10.33 -6.76 3.41
N TRP A 176 -11.14 -7.60 4.07
CA TRP A 176 -12.13 -8.49 3.45
C TRP A 176 -12.97 -7.82 2.36
N THR A 177 -13.54 -6.64 2.64
CA THR A 177 -14.44 -5.95 1.68
C THR A 177 -13.71 -5.46 0.44
N TYR A 178 -12.46 -5.02 0.60
CA TYR A 178 -11.63 -4.64 -0.56
C TYR A 178 -11.26 -5.87 -1.38
N GLU A 179 -10.78 -6.92 -0.71
CA GLU A 179 -10.30 -8.14 -1.35
C GLU A 179 -11.42 -8.91 -2.08
N THR A 180 -12.60 -9.01 -1.49
CA THR A 180 -13.77 -9.62 -2.14
C THR A 180 -14.26 -8.84 -3.35
N GLN A 181 -14.35 -7.51 -3.25
CA GLN A 181 -14.77 -6.71 -4.39
C GLN A 181 -13.73 -6.72 -5.50
N ARG A 182 -12.45 -6.68 -5.16
CA ARG A 182 -11.35 -6.80 -6.12
C ARG A 182 -11.47 -8.07 -6.94
N LEU A 183 -11.80 -9.19 -6.31
CA LEU A 183 -11.96 -10.48 -6.97
C LEU A 183 -13.01 -10.44 -8.10
N PHE A 184 -14.07 -9.63 -7.96
CA PHE A 184 -15.07 -9.42 -9.01
C PHE A 184 -14.73 -8.25 -9.94
N TRP A 185 -14.04 -7.24 -9.43
CA TRP A 185 -13.63 -6.06 -10.18
C TRP A 185 -12.61 -6.42 -11.26
N LEU A 186 -11.59 -7.21 -10.94
CA LEU A 186 -10.51 -7.57 -11.86
C LEU A 186 -11.02 -8.29 -13.13
N PRO A 187 -11.78 -9.40 -13.04
CA PRO A 187 -12.33 -10.06 -14.24
C PRO A 187 -13.24 -9.14 -15.04
N ARG A 188 -14.10 -8.36 -14.37
CA ARG A 188 -15.01 -7.42 -15.04
C ARG A 188 -14.23 -6.33 -15.79
N SER A 189 -13.16 -5.81 -15.19
CA SER A 189 -12.27 -4.82 -15.81
C SER A 189 -11.53 -5.42 -17.01
N PHE A 190 -11.08 -6.67 -16.94
CA PHE A 190 -10.48 -7.36 -18.08
C PHE A 190 -11.47 -7.63 -19.21
N VAL A 191 -12.73 -7.98 -18.90
CA VAL A 191 -13.78 -8.14 -19.93
C VAL A 191 -14.14 -6.82 -20.59
N ARG A 192 -14.21 -5.72 -19.83
CA ARG A 192 -14.49 -4.37 -20.37
C ARG A 192 -13.33 -3.79 -21.16
N HIS A 193 -12.11 -4.09 -20.74
CA HIS A 193 -10.87 -3.58 -21.30
C HIS A 193 -9.91 -4.74 -21.58
N PRO A 194 -10.13 -5.52 -22.65
CA PRO A 194 -9.30 -6.69 -22.95
C PRO A 194 -7.83 -6.33 -23.15
N GLY A 195 -7.53 -5.12 -23.64
CA GLY A 195 -6.17 -4.62 -23.76
C GLY A 195 -5.43 -4.54 -22.43
N THR A 196 -6.13 -4.31 -21.31
CA THR A 196 -5.51 -4.27 -19.97
C THR A 196 -4.99 -5.64 -19.55
N PHE A 197 -5.75 -6.71 -19.83
CA PHE A 197 -5.31 -8.07 -19.52
C PHE A 197 -4.09 -8.46 -20.33
N THR A 198 -4.12 -8.24 -21.65
CA THR A 198 -2.99 -8.54 -22.53
C THR A 198 -1.75 -7.69 -22.21
N ALA A 199 -1.93 -6.40 -21.86
CA ALA A 199 -0.82 -5.56 -21.44
C ALA A 199 -0.20 -6.04 -20.11
N PHE A 200 -1.04 -6.46 -19.17
CA PHE A 200 -0.59 -7.01 -17.90
C PHE A 200 0.15 -8.34 -18.07
N GLU A 201 -0.36 -9.23 -18.92
CA GLU A 201 0.30 -10.49 -19.28
C GLU A 201 1.66 -10.24 -19.95
N ARG A 202 1.71 -9.33 -20.93
CA ARG A 202 2.98 -8.94 -21.58
C ARG A 202 3.97 -8.38 -20.57
N TRP A 203 3.51 -7.56 -19.63
CA TRP A 203 4.38 -7.03 -18.59
C TRP A 203 4.89 -8.13 -17.67
N GLN A 204 4.05 -9.08 -17.25
CA GLN A 204 4.46 -10.26 -16.48
C GLN A 204 5.49 -11.12 -17.23
N ASN A 205 5.33 -11.27 -18.55
CA ASN A 205 6.25 -12.06 -19.35
C ASN A 205 7.60 -11.37 -19.58
N ASN A 206 7.63 -10.02 -19.59
CA ASN A 206 8.84 -9.21 -19.79
C ASN A 206 9.48 -8.72 -18.48
N SER A 207 8.99 -9.18 -17.33
CA SER A 207 9.55 -8.86 -16.01
C SER A 207 9.70 -10.13 -15.19
N ASP A 208 10.46 -10.08 -14.12
CA ASP A 208 10.60 -11.23 -13.24
C ASP A 208 9.44 -11.26 -12.23
N TYR A 209 8.29 -11.78 -12.69
CA TYR A 209 7.02 -11.80 -11.96
C TYR A 209 6.54 -10.41 -11.52
N GLY A 210 6.73 -9.44 -12.40
CA GLY A 210 6.36 -8.07 -12.13
C GLY A 210 7.39 -7.23 -11.41
N TYR A 211 8.59 -7.76 -11.20
CA TYR A 211 9.72 -6.98 -10.70
C TYR A 211 10.62 -6.58 -11.85
N ILE A 212 10.95 -5.28 -11.87
CA ILE A 212 11.88 -4.69 -12.81
C ILE A 212 13.14 -4.33 -12.03
N HIS A 213 14.29 -4.79 -12.52
CA HIS A 213 15.58 -4.48 -11.93
C HIS A 213 15.94 -3.01 -12.12
N ILE A 214 16.45 -2.36 -11.06
CA ILE A 214 16.96 -1.00 -11.13
C ILE A 214 18.47 -1.07 -11.44
N PRO A 215 18.91 -0.68 -12.65
CA PRO A 215 20.30 -0.88 -13.08
C PRO A 215 21.31 -0.25 -12.12
N GLY A 216 22.37 -1.00 -11.79
CA GLY A 216 23.44 -0.56 -10.89
C GLY A 216 23.10 -0.63 -9.41
N THR A 217 22.02 -1.32 -9.05
CA THR A 217 21.59 -1.51 -7.66
C THR A 217 21.13 -2.94 -7.42
N ALA A 218 21.25 -3.47 -6.20
CA ALA A 218 20.72 -4.80 -5.88
C ALA A 218 19.19 -4.81 -5.62
N ILE A 219 18.44 -3.88 -6.22
CA ILE A 219 17.03 -3.63 -5.93
C ILE A 219 16.20 -3.89 -7.18
N ASP A 220 15.16 -4.68 -7.04
CA ASP A 220 14.08 -4.72 -8.01
C ASP A 220 12.82 -4.06 -7.46
N TYR A 221 12.02 -3.48 -8.34
CA TYR A 221 10.81 -2.72 -8.02
C TYR A 221 9.58 -3.29 -8.74
N ASN A 222 8.49 -3.46 -8.01
CA ASN A 222 7.18 -3.82 -8.56
C ASN A 222 6.18 -2.67 -8.37
N PRO A 223 5.86 -1.88 -9.42
CA PRO A 223 4.94 -0.75 -9.34
C PRO A 223 3.49 -1.13 -9.08
N PHE A 224 3.13 -2.40 -9.29
CA PHE A 224 1.78 -2.88 -9.08
C PHE A 224 1.57 -3.42 -7.67
N ARG A 225 2.64 -3.62 -6.89
CA ARG A 225 2.52 -4.05 -5.49
C ARG A 225 1.85 -2.93 -4.67
N GLY A 226 0.84 -3.29 -3.88
CA GLY A 226 -0.03 -2.32 -3.21
C GLY A 226 -1.17 -1.74 -4.07
N THR A 227 -1.24 -2.10 -5.37
CA THR A 227 -2.36 -1.74 -6.24
C THR A 227 -3.36 -2.89 -6.37
N VAL A 228 -4.48 -2.63 -7.04
CA VAL A 228 -5.49 -3.65 -7.40
C VAL A 228 -4.92 -4.81 -8.22
N TYR A 229 -3.81 -4.59 -8.95
CA TYR A 229 -3.16 -5.63 -9.75
C TYR A 229 -2.09 -6.40 -8.98
N GLY A 230 -1.66 -5.92 -7.81
CA GLY A 230 -0.50 -6.45 -7.08
C GLY A 230 -0.59 -7.93 -6.74
N THR A 231 -1.77 -8.42 -6.35
CA THR A 231 -1.96 -9.84 -6.00
C THR A 231 -1.85 -10.78 -7.20
N LEU A 232 -2.16 -10.30 -8.41
CA LEU A 232 -1.91 -11.05 -9.65
C LEU A 232 -0.40 -11.19 -9.94
N THR A 233 0.44 -10.36 -9.33
CA THR A 233 1.90 -10.35 -9.52
C THR A 233 2.68 -11.08 -8.43
N THR A 234 2.07 -11.32 -7.28
CA THR A 234 2.76 -11.85 -6.10
C THR A 234 2.36 -13.29 -5.84
N ARG A 235 1.45 -13.58 -4.91
CA ARG A 235 1.28 -14.94 -4.37
C ARG A 235 0.45 -15.91 -5.22
N LEU A 236 -0.35 -15.43 -6.17
CA LEU A 236 -1.11 -16.32 -7.07
C LEU A 236 -0.20 -17.00 -8.10
N VAL A 237 0.78 -16.27 -8.61
CA VAL A 237 1.68 -16.73 -9.68
C VAL A 237 3.03 -17.16 -9.08
N ARG A 238 3.42 -16.59 -7.93
CA ARG A 238 4.66 -16.92 -7.24
C ARG A 238 4.34 -17.72 -6.00
N ARG A 239 4.94 -18.91 -5.91
CA ARG A 239 4.97 -19.71 -4.67
C ARG A 239 6.12 -19.26 -3.78
N ASP A 240 6.31 -17.94 -3.68
CA ASP A 240 7.61 -17.39 -3.33
C ASP A 240 8.01 -17.72 -1.90
N PHE A 241 7.09 -17.77 -0.93
CA PHE A 241 7.40 -18.25 0.42
C PHE A 241 6.14 -18.82 1.05
N PRO A 242 6.08 -20.13 1.32
CA PRO A 242 5.00 -20.65 2.14
C PRO A 242 5.22 -20.24 3.60
N GLU A 243 4.23 -19.58 4.20
CA GLU A 243 4.22 -19.25 5.63
C GLU A 243 3.81 -20.52 6.41
N TYR A 244 4.76 -21.42 6.63
CA TYR A 244 4.50 -22.63 7.41
C TYR A 244 4.69 -22.37 8.90
N TYR A 245 3.61 -22.52 9.67
CA TYR A 245 3.61 -22.51 11.13
C TYR A 245 3.62 -23.96 11.64
N ASP A 246 4.81 -24.51 11.84
CA ASP A 246 5.05 -25.93 12.16
C ASP A 246 4.48 -26.39 13.51
N SER A 247 4.23 -25.47 14.45
CA SER A 247 3.97 -25.85 15.85
C SER A 247 2.53 -26.27 16.15
N PHE A 248 1.60 -26.15 15.19
CA PHE A 248 0.16 -26.18 15.49
C PHE A 248 -0.58 -27.50 15.23
N GLY A 249 0.08 -28.57 14.76
CA GLY A 249 -0.55 -29.90 14.63
C GLY A 249 -1.89 -29.86 13.86
N LYS A 250 -3.00 -30.24 14.50
CA LYS A 250 -4.36 -30.24 13.90
C LYS A 250 -4.92 -28.85 13.55
N ALA A 251 -4.33 -27.76 14.04
CA ALA A 251 -4.65 -26.41 13.56
C ALA A 251 -3.92 -26.06 12.24
N GLY A 252 -3.10 -26.98 11.72
CA GLY A 252 -2.46 -26.92 10.41
C GLY A 252 -3.45 -26.67 9.28
N ASP A 253 -4.63 -27.30 9.29
CA ASP A 253 -5.65 -27.11 8.24
C ASP A 253 -6.15 -25.65 8.16
N PHE A 254 -6.30 -24.98 9.30
CA PHE A 254 -6.69 -23.56 9.34
C PHE A 254 -5.57 -22.65 8.86
N ILE A 255 -4.33 -23.00 9.17
CA ILE A 255 -3.12 -22.30 8.73
C ILE A 255 -2.91 -22.47 7.22
N GLU A 256 -3.07 -23.68 6.69
CA GLU A 256 -3.01 -23.97 5.25
C GLU A 256 -4.11 -23.24 4.50
N PHE A 257 -5.32 -23.18 5.06
CA PHE A 257 -6.42 -22.39 4.51
C PHE A 257 -6.11 -20.88 4.54
N SER A 258 -5.52 -20.38 5.62
CA SER A 258 -5.07 -18.98 5.71
C SER A 258 -3.95 -18.68 4.71
N ASP A 259 -2.98 -19.58 4.53
CA ASP A 259 -1.94 -19.45 3.49
C ASP A 259 -2.59 -19.42 2.11
N PHE A 260 -3.50 -20.34 1.82
CA PHE A 260 -4.24 -20.36 0.55
C PHE A 260 -4.99 -19.04 0.31
N LEU A 261 -5.73 -18.53 1.29
CA LEU A 261 -6.45 -17.27 1.19
C LEU A 261 -5.51 -16.06 1.04
N SER A 262 -4.36 -16.08 1.72
CA SER A 262 -3.34 -15.04 1.58
C SER A 262 -2.82 -14.94 0.14
N ARG A 263 -2.87 -16.04 -0.63
CA ARG A 263 -2.51 -16.01 -2.05
C ARG A 263 -3.43 -15.11 -2.85
N TYR A 264 -4.70 -15.06 -2.49
CA TYR A 264 -5.70 -14.19 -3.06
C TYR A 264 -5.74 -12.79 -2.40
N GLY A 265 -4.77 -12.46 -1.55
CA GLY A 265 -4.66 -11.16 -0.88
C GLY A 265 -5.43 -11.05 0.44
N PHE A 266 -6.03 -12.14 0.93
CA PHE A 266 -6.73 -12.15 2.21
C PHE A 266 -5.73 -12.42 3.35
N TYR A 267 -5.27 -11.35 3.99
CA TYR A 267 -4.37 -11.43 5.13
C TYR A 267 -5.13 -11.40 6.45
N PRO A 268 -4.88 -12.36 7.37
CA PRO A 268 -5.52 -12.35 8.67
C PRO A 268 -5.14 -11.08 9.45
N GLY A 269 -6.05 -10.60 10.30
CA GLY A 269 -5.81 -9.44 11.14
C GLY A 269 -4.75 -9.72 12.21
N ALA A 270 -4.26 -8.65 12.84
CA ALA A 270 -3.20 -8.73 13.85
C ALA A 270 -3.53 -9.69 15.01
N HIS A 271 -4.80 -9.82 15.39
CA HIS A 271 -5.28 -10.73 16.43
C HIS A 271 -5.10 -12.23 16.08
N ILE A 272 -4.91 -12.59 14.81
CA ILE A 272 -4.56 -13.95 14.36
C ILE A 272 -3.08 -13.99 13.95
N GLY A 273 -2.61 -13.00 13.19
CA GLY A 273 -1.24 -12.94 12.70
C GLY A 273 -0.18 -12.85 13.81
N ILE A 274 -0.43 -12.05 14.86
CA ILE A 274 0.52 -11.92 15.99
C ILE A 274 0.65 -13.25 16.75
N PRO A 275 -0.44 -13.91 17.21
CA PRO A 275 -0.30 -15.22 17.83
C PRO A 275 0.40 -16.24 16.95
N LEU A 276 0.14 -16.25 15.64
CA LEU A 276 0.83 -17.14 14.70
C LEU A 276 2.34 -16.83 14.60
N ALA A 277 2.74 -15.56 14.48
CA ALA A 277 4.15 -15.19 14.43
C ALA A 277 4.91 -15.49 15.75
N VAL A 278 4.22 -15.41 16.89
CA VAL A 278 4.81 -15.61 18.22
C VAL A 278 4.87 -17.09 18.61
N PHE A 279 3.80 -17.83 18.35
CA PHE A 279 3.64 -19.21 18.83
C PHE A 279 3.66 -20.26 17.72
N GLY A 280 3.56 -19.85 16.45
CA GLY A 280 3.48 -20.73 15.28
C GLY A 280 4.82 -21.28 14.79
N GLY A 281 5.92 -20.66 15.19
CA GLY A 281 7.29 -21.09 14.87
C GLY A 281 8.02 -21.70 16.06
N VAL A 282 9.17 -22.33 15.78
CA VAL A 282 10.15 -22.74 16.83
C VAL A 282 10.69 -21.52 17.57
N GLU A 283 10.85 -20.40 16.86
CA GLU A 283 11.26 -19.11 17.40
C GLU A 283 10.20 -18.04 17.14
N ALA A 284 9.98 -17.18 18.12
CA ALA A 284 9.04 -16.07 18.03
C ALA A 284 9.55 -14.98 17.06
N GLN A 285 8.72 -14.62 16.08
CA GLN A 285 9.05 -13.66 15.01
C GLN A 285 8.39 -12.30 15.24
N PHE A 286 8.66 -11.68 16.40
CA PHE A 286 8.05 -10.39 16.73
C PHE A 286 8.42 -9.26 15.75
N GLY A 287 9.57 -9.36 15.06
CA GLY A 287 10.00 -8.37 14.07
C GLY A 287 9.18 -8.38 12.78
N GLU A 288 8.53 -9.51 12.44
CA GLU A 288 7.64 -9.61 11.29
C GLU A 288 6.33 -8.86 11.50
N VAL A 289 5.86 -8.79 12.75
CA VAL A 289 4.58 -8.15 13.11
C VAL A 289 4.72 -6.71 13.58
N LEU A 290 5.95 -6.20 13.64
CA LEU A 290 6.18 -4.80 13.97
C LEU A 290 5.56 -3.88 12.90
N PRO A 291 4.80 -2.85 13.30
CA PRO A 291 4.35 -1.83 12.36
C PRO A 291 5.54 -1.16 11.68
N ALA A 292 5.33 -0.67 10.45
CA ALA A 292 6.40 -0.12 9.60
C ALA A 292 7.23 0.97 10.29
N LEU A 293 6.61 1.88 11.06
CA LEU A 293 7.31 2.96 11.75
C LEU A 293 8.30 2.46 12.83
N PRO A 294 7.88 1.69 13.86
CA PRO A 294 8.81 1.02 14.77
C PRO A 294 9.86 0.16 14.07
N LYS A 295 9.47 -0.59 13.03
CA LYS A 295 10.37 -1.45 12.27
C LYS A 295 11.46 -0.64 11.57
N THR A 296 11.10 0.46 10.93
CA THR A 296 12.05 1.40 10.30
C THR A 296 13.02 1.98 11.32
N GLY A 297 12.54 2.35 12.52
CA GLY A 297 13.40 2.86 13.58
C GLY A 297 14.41 1.81 14.06
N LEU A 298 13.96 0.56 14.25
CA LEU A 298 14.82 -0.57 14.58
C LEU A 298 15.83 -0.85 13.47
N ASP A 299 15.40 -0.88 12.21
CA ASP A 299 16.27 -1.11 11.06
C ASP A 299 17.33 0.00 10.91
N PHE A 300 16.97 1.26 11.20
CA PHE A 300 17.92 2.37 11.24
C PHE A 300 18.95 2.24 12.37
N LEU A 301 18.53 1.77 13.55
CA LEU A 301 19.45 1.47 14.65
C LEU A 301 20.43 0.35 14.27
N ILE A 302 19.94 -0.72 13.63
CA ILE A 302 20.79 -1.80 13.10
C ILE A 302 21.76 -1.26 12.05
N ALA A 303 21.29 -0.37 11.16
CA ALA A 303 22.12 0.24 10.13
C ALA A 303 23.21 1.18 10.68
N THR A 304 22.95 1.84 11.80
CA THR A 304 23.88 2.81 12.39
C THR A 304 24.84 2.15 13.40
N PHE A 305 24.35 1.15 14.14
CA PHE A 305 25.07 0.49 15.23
C PHE A 305 24.96 -1.03 15.14
N PRO A 306 25.43 -1.66 14.04
CA PRO A 306 25.28 -3.10 13.83
C PRO A 306 26.03 -3.92 14.89
N ASP A 307 27.14 -3.39 15.41
CA ASP A 307 28.05 -4.11 16.33
C ASP A 307 27.63 -3.95 17.80
N ASN A 308 26.65 -3.11 18.10
CA ASN A 308 26.25 -2.83 19.47
C ASN A 308 25.46 -4.01 20.06
N GLU A 309 25.96 -4.60 21.16
CA GLU A 309 25.34 -5.78 21.81
C GLU A 309 23.86 -5.56 22.17
N SER A 310 23.48 -4.35 22.60
CA SER A 310 22.07 -4.06 22.93
C SER A 310 21.19 -4.04 21.68
N VAL A 311 21.69 -3.49 20.56
CA VAL A 311 20.99 -3.50 19.28
C VAL A 311 20.88 -4.92 18.74
N LYS A 312 21.95 -5.73 18.84
CA LYS A 312 21.92 -7.17 18.48
C LYS A 312 20.88 -7.91 19.31
N PHE A 313 20.92 -7.77 20.63
CA PHE A 313 19.96 -8.38 21.55
C PHE A 313 18.50 -7.99 21.23
N ILE A 314 18.23 -6.69 21.05
CA ILE A 314 16.88 -6.21 20.72
C ILE A 314 16.42 -6.74 19.36
N SER A 315 17.28 -6.67 18.33
CA SER A 315 16.90 -7.02 16.96
C SER A 315 16.82 -8.52 16.69
N GLU A 316 17.57 -9.35 17.41
CA GLU A 316 17.60 -10.81 17.21
C GLU A 316 16.73 -11.54 18.22
N ARG A 317 16.78 -11.14 19.51
CA ARG A 317 16.11 -11.86 20.58
C ARG A 317 14.70 -11.36 20.86
N ILE A 318 14.50 -10.05 20.83
CA ILE A 318 13.19 -9.45 21.11
C ILE A 318 12.37 -9.32 19.82
N PHE A 319 12.98 -8.82 18.75
CA PHE A 319 12.33 -8.53 17.46
C PHE A 319 12.95 -9.31 16.30
N GLY A 320 13.18 -10.62 16.52
CA GLY A 320 13.64 -11.55 15.49
C GLY A 320 12.77 -11.48 14.24
N ASP A 321 13.42 -11.51 13.08
CA ASP A 321 12.79 -11.39 11.76
C ASP A 321 13.53 -12.29 10.76
N ARG A 322 12.86 -13.35 10.30
CA ARG A 322 13.41 -14.30 9.30
C ARG A 322 13.71 -13.64 7.98
N PHE A 323 12.91 -12.66 7.58
CA PHE A 323 13.15 -11.92 6.35
C PHE A 323 14.40 -11.06 6.45
N ARG A 324 14.66 -10.45 7.61
CA ARG A 324 15.92 -9.75 7.85
C ARG A 324 17.12 -10.72 7.77
N ASN A 325 17.02 -11.89 8.40
CA ASN A 325 18.08 -12.91 8.34
C ASN A 325 18.34 -13.37 6.89
N TYR A 326 17.28 -13.60 6.12
CA TYR A 326 17.37 -13.91 4.69
C TYR A 326 18.14 -12.83 3.92
N LEU A 327 17.78 -11.55 4.09
CA LEU A 327 18.48 -10.45 3.43
C LEU A 327 19.94 -10.35 3.86
N THR A 328 20.25 -10.61 5.13
CA THR A 328 21.64 -10.61 5.64
C THR A 328 22.45 -11.70 4.97
N ILE A 329 21.92 -12.93 4.86
CA ILE A 329 22.58 -14.03 4.14
C ILE A 329 22.85 -13.66 2.68
N LEU A 330 21.89 -13.01 1.99
CA LEU A 330 22.10 -12.55 0.62
C LEU A 330 23.25 -11.54 0.52
N GLN A 331 23.35 -10.61 1.47
CA GLN A 331 24.43 -9.61 1.48
C GLN A 331 25.79 -10.21 1.83
N VAL A 332 25.85 -11.19 2.73
CA VAL A 332 27.10 -11.94 2.99
C VAL A 332 27.54 -12.67 1.71
N SER A 333 26.63 -13.35 1.03
CA SER A 333 26.91 -14.10 -0.21
C SER A 333 27.42 -13.21 -1.33
N ARG A 334 26.89 -11.97 -1.42
CA ARG A 334 27.35 -10.93 -2.36
C ARG A 334 28.76 -10.44 -2.03
N ARG A 335 29.14 -10.44 -0.76
CA ARG A 335 30.49 -10.04 -0.29
C ARG A 335 31.52 -11.17 -0.42
N GLY A 336 31.13 -12.31 -0.97
CA GLY A 336 31.99 -13.47 -1.18
C GLY A 336 32.06 -14.43 0.02
N GLY A 337 31.28 -14.19 1.08
CA GLY A 337 31.19 -15.11 2.23
C GLY A 337 30.12 -16.18 2.05
N ASP A 338 30.16 -17.24 2.86
CA ASP A 338 29.10 -18.25 2.95
C ASP A 338 28.06 -17.84 4.00
N GLY A 339 27.02 -17.12 3.57
CA GLY A 339 26.00 -16.63 4.49
C GLY A 339 25.19 -17.74 5.16
N THR A 340 25.01 -18.88 4.49
CA THR A 340 24.29 -20.04 5.03
C THR A 340 25.08 -20.74 6.13
N LEU A 341 26.39 -20.89 5.96
CA LEU A 341 27.27 -21.44 6.99
C LEU A 341 27.30 -20.53 8.23
N ILE A 342 27.51 -19.23 8.04
CA ILE A 342 27.53 -18.26 9.16
C ILE A 342 26.20 -18.30 9.92
N PHE A 343 25.07 -18.28 9.21
CA PHE A 343 23.75 -18.39 9.83
C PHE A 343 23.59 -19.71 10.62
N SER A 344 24.05 -20.83 10.07
CA SER A 344 23.97 -22.14 10.72
C SER A 344 24.80 -22.19 12.00
N LYS A 345 26.02 -21.64 11.98
CA LYS A 345 26.88 -21.48 13.16
C LYS A 345 26.18 -20.67 14.25
N MET A 346 25.57 -19.53 13.88
CA MET A 346 24.82 -18.69 14.82
C MET A 346 23.63 -19.41 15.45
N GLN A 347 22.86 -20.17 14.65
CA GLN A 347 21.68 -20.90 15.14
C GLN A 347 22.05 -22.05 16.10
N GLU A 348 23.18 -22.71 15.86
CA GLU A 348 23.68 -23.80 16.71
C GLU A 348 24.61 -23.28 17.83
N ASN A 349 24.69 -21.96 18.05
CA ASN A 349 25.55 -21.30 19.04
C ASN A 349 27.05 -21.64 18.91
N GLN A 350 27.53 -21.86 17.68
CA GLN A 350 28.96 -21.94 17.40
C GLN A 350 29.57 -20.54 17.28
N GLU A 351 30.81 -20.38 17.76
CA GLU A 351 31.53 -19.13 17.64
C GLU A 351 31.89 -18.84 16.18
N LEU A 352 31.63 -17.61 15.74
CA LEU A 352 32.08 -17.12 14.44
C LEU A 352 33.54 -16.67 14.53
N THR A 353 34.29 -16.88 13.46
CA THR A 353 35.62 -16.26 13.31
C THR A 353 35.49 -14.74 13.22
N GLU A 354 36.56 -13.99 13.50
CA GLU A 354 36.55 -12.53 13.40
C GLU A 354 36.16 -12.03 12.00
N GLU A 355 36.57 -12.77 10.96
CA GLU A 355 36.24 -12.46 9.57
C GLU A 355 34.75 -12.69 9.26
N GLU A 356 34.20 -13.84 9.69
CA GLU A 356 32.77 -14.15 9.55
C GLU A 356 31.90 -13.15 10.32
N GLN A 357 32.29 -12.80 11.55
CA GLN A 357 31.57 -11.84 12.37
C GLN A 357 31.55 -10.45 11.70
N ARG A 358 32.67 -10.02 11.13
CA ARG A 358 32.77 -8.76 10.39
C ARG A 358 31.92 -8.77 9.13
N LEU A 359 31.96 -9.86 8.35
CA LEU A 359 31.13 -10.01 7.15
C LEU A 359 29.64 -9.94 7.49
N TRP A 360 29.23 -10.61 8.57
CA TRP A 360 27.85 -10.60 9.04
C TRP A 360 27.40 -9.22 9.50
N ASP A 361 28.21 -8.53 10.29
CA ASP A 361 27.88 -7.21 10.82
C ASP A 361 27.83 -6.13 9.73
N ASP A 362 28.75 -6.18 8.76
CA ASP A 362 28.71 -5.31 7.59
C ASP A 362 27.49 -5.59 6.71
N ALA A 363 27.12 -6.87 6.52
CA ALA A 363 25.91 -7.26 5.80
C ALA A 363 24.65 -6.75 6.51
N ARG A 364 24.56 -6.89 7.84
CA ARG A 364 23.46 -6.37 8.66
C ARG A 364 23.31 -4.87 8.54
N ARG A 365 24.44 -4.15 8.53
CA ARG A 365 24.46 -2.70 8.35
C ARG A 365 23.76 -2.28 7.06
N GLU A 366 24.11 -2.95 5.96
CA GLU A 366 23.56 -2.68 4.64
C GLU A 366 22.08 -3.08 4.56
N VAL A 367 21.73 -4.25 5.10
CA VAL A 367 20.35 -4.71 5.20
C VAL A 367 19.48 -3.79 6.06
N GLY A 368 20.03 -3.18 7.12
CA GLY A 368 19.31 -2.19 7.91
C GLY A 368 18.87 -0.99 7.07
N TRP A 369 19.74 -0.47 6.20
CA TRP A 369 19.39 0.60 5.26
C TRP A 369 18.33 0.18 4.25
N TYR A 370 18.47 -1.00 3.63
CA TYR A 370 17.48 -1.50 2.69
C TYR A 370 16.14 -1.78 3.37
N SER A 371 16.14 -2.41 4.55
CA SER A 371 14.92 -2.78 5.28
C SER A 371 14.16 -1.56 5.78
N ALA A 372 14.86 -0.51 6.21
CA ALA A 372 14.25 0.78 6.55
C ALA A 372 13.49 1.37 5.34
N GLY A 373 14.04 1.27 4.13
CA GLY A 373 13.33 1.66 2.91
C GLY A 373 12.20 0.70 2.53
N PHE A 374 12.45 -0.60 2.54
CA PHE A 374 11.51 -1.61 2.06
C PHE A 374 10.29 -1.76 2.95
N SER A 375 10.45 -1.62 4.27
CA SER A 375 9.35 -1.75 5.24
C SER A 375 8.26 -0.69 5.04
N GLN A 376 8.59 0.47 4.47
CA GLN A 376 7.63 1.54 4.20
C GLN A 376 6.84 1.32 2.91
N PHE A 377 7.50 0.83 1.87
CA PHE A 377 6.91 0.75 0.54
C PHE A 377 6.38 -0.63 0.21
N GLY A 378 7.02 -1.69 0.69
CA GLY A 378 6.68 -3.07 0.35
C GLY A 378 6.77 -3.39 -1.15
N MET A 379 7.26 -2.49 -2.00
CA MET A 379 7.32 -2.66 -3.47
C MET A 379 8.67 -3.21 -3.95
N PHE A 380 9.65 -3.24 -3.06
CA PHE A 380 11.03 -3.60 -3.40
C PHE A 380 11.35 -5.02 -2.97
N ARG A 381 12.30 -5.65 -3.67
CA ARG A 381 12.97 -6.87 -3.23
C ARG A 381 14.47 -6.73 -3.50
N MET A 382 15.29 -7.43 -2.72
CA MET A 382 16.71 -7.57 -3.05
C MET A 382 16.89 -8.66 -4.09
N ARG A 383 17.59 -8.32 -5.17
CA ARG A 383 18.14 -9.26 -6.14
C ARG A 383 19.41 -8.64 -6.71
N THR A 384 20.54 -9.29 -6.51
CA THR A 384 21.83 -8.73 -6.93
C THR A 384 22.02 -8.90 -8.43
N ASP A 385 22.82 -8.02 -9.05
CA ASP A 385 23.19 -8.15 -10.48
C ASP A 385 23.88 -9.50 -10.74
N GLU A 386 24.67 -9.96 -9.77
CA GLU A 386 25.28 -11.29 -9.78
C GLU A 386 24.26 -12.42 -9.76
N GLN A 387 23.16 -12.28 -9.01
CA GLN A 387 22.07 -13.25 -9.05
C GLN A 387 21.44 -13.28 -10.44
N HIS A 388 21.14 -12.11 -11.02
CA HIS A 388 20.56 -12.03 -12.36
C HIS A 388 21.48 -12.66 -13.42
N ALA A 389 22.77 -12.31 -13.41
CA ALA A 389 23.76 -12.88 -14.32
C ALA A 389 23.93 -14.39 -14.10
N MET A 390 23.96 -14.86 -12.86
CA MET A 390 24.05 -16.28 -12.57
C MET A 390 22.83 -17.04 -13.09
N TYR A 391 21.60 -16.54 -12.89
CA TYR A 391 20.40 -17.20 -13.43
C TYR A 391 20.43 -17.31 -14.95
N GLU A 392 20.95 -16.28 -15.63
CA GLU A 392 21.09 -16.29 -17.08
C GLU A 392 22.15 -17.31 -17.54
N GLU A 393 23.33 -17.31 -16.94
CA GLU A 393 24.43 -18.21 -17.31
C GLU A 393 24.16 -19.66 -16.89
N ALA A 394 23.64 -19.90 -15.68
CA ALA A 394 23.22 -21.23 -15.24
C ALA A 394 22.13 -21.77 -16.17
N GLY A 395 21.19 -20.92 -16.60
CA GLY A 395 20.17 -21.30 -17.56
C GLY A 395 20.75 -21.76 -18.90
N LYS A 396 21.81 -21.11 -19.41
CA LYS A 396 22.51 -21.54 -20.63
C LYS A 396 23.17 -22.91 -20.46
N VAL A 397 23.79 -23.16 -19.31
CA VAL A 397 24.40 -24.47 -19.00
C VAL A 397 23.34 -25.56 -18.89
N ILE A 398 22.22 -25.28 -18.21
CA ILE A 398 21.10 -26.21 -18.10
C ILE A 398 20.50 -26.50 -19.47
N GLU A 399 20.41 -25.50 -20.34
CA GLU A 399 19.95 -25.67 -21.72
C GLU A 399 20.88 -26.62 -22.48
N GLU A 400 22.19 -26.46 -22.33
CA GLU A 400 23.18 -27.35 -22.95
C GLU A 400 23.08 -28.79 -22.40
N MET A 401 22.90 -28.95 -21.07
CA MET A 401 22.85 -30.26 -20.43
C MET A 401 21.54 -31.01 -20.64
N THR A 402 20.42 -30.29 -20.69
CA THR A 402 19.08 -30.90 -20.64
C THR A 402 18.30 -30.74 -21.95
N GLY A 403 18.73 -29.84 -22.83
CA GLY A 403 18.00 -29.44 -24.03
C GLY A 403 16.77 -28.56 -23.78
N TYR A 404 16.48 -28.19 -22.52
CA TYR A 404 15.40 -27.26 -22.19
C TYR A 404 15.86 -25.82 -22.42
N THR A 405 15.21 -25.13 -23.34
CA THR A 405 15.48 -23.71 -23.62
C THR A 405 15.27 -22.84 -22.38
N LEU A 406 15.96 -21.70 -22.28
CA LEU A 406 15.75 -20.71 -21.22
C LEU A 406 14.27 -20.35 -20.99
N GLU A 407 13.48 -20.22 -22.07
CA GLU A 407 12.05 -19.93 -21.98
C GLU A 407 11.27 -21.07 -21.31
N GLN A 408 11.59 -22.32 -21.62
CA GLN A 408 10.99 -23.49 -20.97
C GLN A 408 11.41 -23.58 -19.50
N GLN A 409 12.68 -23.32 -19.19
CA GLN A 409 13.19 -23.28 -17.83
C GLN A 409 12.45 -22.22 -16.99
N ASP A 410 12.30 -21.02 -17.52
CA ASP A 410 11.53 -19.96 -16.88
C ASP A 410 10.05 -20.31 -16.77
N TRP A 411 9.46 -20.96 -17.77
CA TRP A 411 8.08 -21.46 -17.68
C TRP A 411 7.94 -22.47 -16.54
N LEU A 412 8.86 -23.42 -16.40
CA LEU A 412 8.86 -24.41 -15.33
C LEU A 412 8.98 -23.74 -13.96
N ARG A 413 9.92 -22.83 -13.81
CA ARG A 413 10.10 -22.01 -12.60
C ARG A 413 8.84 -21.22 -12.25
N LYS A 414 8.20 -20.60 -13.25
CA LYS A 414 6.95 -19.84 -13.12
C LYS A 414 5.77 -20.67 -12.63
N HIS A 415 5.77 -21.97 -12.92
CA HIS A 415 4.71 -22.88 -12.51
C HIS A 415 5.11 -23.75 -11.31
N GLY A 416 6.27 -23.49 -10.70
CA GLY A 416 6.76 -24.20 -9.52
C GLY A 416 7.20 -25.64 -9.81
N PHE A 417 7.51 -25.96 -11.06
CA PHE A 417 8.13 -27.21 -11.45
C PHE A 417 9.65 -27.09 -11.40
N ARG A 418 10.32 -28.15 -10.96
CA ARG A 418 11.78 -28.25 -11.01
C ARG A 418 12.18 -28.93 -12.30
N ILE A 419 13.25 -28.45 -12.93
CA ILE A 419 13.74 -29.00 -14.20
C ILE A 419 14.16 -30.46 -14.04
N TRP A 420 14.89 -30.81 -12.99
CA TRP A 420 15.34 -32.20 -12.78
C TRP A 420 14.21 -33.18 -12.43
N ASP A 421 13.04 -32.70 -12.01
CA ASP A 421 11.86 -33.57 -11.82
C ASP A 421 11.24 -33.99 -13.17
N LEU A 422 11.59 -33.29 -14.26
CA LEU A 422 11.05 -33.50 -15.61
C LEU A 422 12.08 -34.07 -16.59
N VAL A 423 13.36 -33.78 -16.38
CA VAL A 423 14.42 -34.31 -17.22
C VAL A 423 14.76 -35.74 -16.78
N GLY A 424 14.22 -36.71 -17.51
CA GLY A 424 14.56 -38.12 -17.36
C GLY A 424 15.88 -38.47 -18.06
N GLY A 425 16.58 -39.48 -17.54
CA GLY A 425 17.73 -40.09 -18.23
C GLY A 425 19.11 -39.50 -17.92
N MET A 426 19.21 -38.51 -17.03
CA MET A 426 20.50 -38.00 -16.55
C MET A 426 21.17 -38.95 -15.57
N SER A 427 22.50 -39.04 -15.63
CA SER A 427 23.29 -39.77 -14.63
C SER A 427 23.21 -39.07 -13.27
N PRO A 428 23.42 -39.81 -12.15
CA PRO A 428 23.43 -39.21 -10.81
C PRO A 428 24.42 -38.04 -10.67
N THR A 429 25.55 -38.10 -11.38
CA THR A 429 26.58 -37.05 -11.41
C THR A 429 26.12 -35.81 -12.16
N GLU A 430 25.42 -35.96 -13.29
CA GLU A 430 24.83 -34.83 -14.03
C GLU A 430 23.69 -34.18 -13.24
N GLN A 431 22.87 -35.00 -12.55
CA GLN A 431 21.86 -34.49 -11.63
C GLN A 431 22.49 -33.72 -10.46
N ALA A 432 23.60 -34.22 -9.90
CA ALA A 432 24.35 -33.51 -8.86
C ALA A 432 24.97 -32.21 -9.38
N ALA A 433 25.59 -32.23 -10.57
CA ALA A 433 26.16 -31.02 -11.18
C ALA A 433 25.10 -29.96 -11.48
N LEU A 434 23.91 -30.35 -11.97
CA LEU A 434 22.78 -29.43 -12.17
C LEU A 434 22.25 -28.88 -10.84
N GLN A 435 22.17 -29.73 -9.81
CA GLN A 435 21.86 -29.28 -8.46
C GLN A 435 22.92 -28.30 -7.93
N GLU A 436 24.20 -28.47 -8.27
CA GLU A 436 25.25 -27.53 -7.86
C GLU A 436 25.22 -26.20 -8.63
N LEU A 437 24.97 -26.23 -9.94
CA LEU A 437 24.98 -25.07 -10.84
C LEU A 437 23.81 -24.11 -10.65
N GLU A 438 22.59 -24.63 -10.47
CA GLU A 438 21.39 -23.79 -10.38
C GLU A 438 21.02 -23.41 -8.93
N TYR A 439 21.46 -24.21 -7.95
CA TYR A 439 20.73 -24.31 -6.68
C TYR A 439 21.51 -23.77 -5.46
N TYR A 440 22.83 -23.96 -5.35
CA TYR A 440 23.48 -23.88 -4.03
C TYR A 440 23.78 -22.47 -3.52
N LYS A 441 24.22 -21.51 -4.35
CA LYS A 441 24.64 -20.19 -3.82
C LYS A 441 23.48 -19.30 -3.36
N TRP A 442 22.27 -19.47 -3.90
CA TRP A 442 21.16 -18.53 -3.65
C TRP A 442 19.86 -19.16 -3.15
N ILE A 443 19.63 -20.48 -3.34
CA ILE A 443 18.44 -21.15 -2.76
C ILE A 443 18.71 -21.63 -1.34
N GLY A 444 19.95 -22.01 -1.00
CA GLY A 444 20.33 -22.20 0.41
C GLY A 444 20.00 -20.98 1.27
N ASN A 445 20.04 -19.78 0.66
CA ASN A 445 19.81 -18.53 1.37
C ASN A 445 18.39 -18.37 1.87
N VAL A 446 17.39 -19.07 1.30
CA VAL A 446 16.00 -19.03 1.82
C VAL A 446 15.83 -19.80 3.12
N ARG A 447 16.89 -20.44 3.64
CA ARG A 447 16.85 -21.26 4.87
C ARG A 447 16.16 -20.56 6.05
N PRO A 448 16.42 -19.27 6.37
CA PRO A 448 15.72 -18.59 7.47
C PRO A 448 14.20 -18.52 7.28
N LEU A 449 13.71 -18.64 6.05
CA LEU A 449 12.28 -18.57 5.70
C LEU A 449 11.60 -19.94 5.78
N LEU A 450 12.36 -21.03 5.93
CA LEU A 450 11.82 -22.39 6.00
C LEU A 450 11.14 -22.68 7.34
N PRO A 451 10.30 -23.73 7.42
CA PRO A 451 9.92 -24.41 8.64
C PRO A 451 11.07 -24.54 9.65
N GLY A 452 10.86 -24.16 10.91
CA GLY A 452 11.92 -24.17 11.93
C GLY A 452 12.55 -25.56 12.12
N ARG A 453 11.74 -26.63 12.00
CA ARG A 453 12.27 -28.00 12.05
C ARG A 453 13.17 -28.33 10.85
N GLN A 454 12.81 -27.85 9.65
CA GLN A 454 13.66 -28.03 8.47
C GLN A 454 14.94 -27.20 8.58
N GLN A 455 14.86 -26.00 9.14
CA GLN A 455 16.04 -25.17 9.41
C GLN A 455 17.06 -25.90 10.27
N THR A 456 16.64 -26.45 11.43
CA THR A 456 17.54 -27.21 12.32
C THR A 456 18.23 -28.37 11.60
N ILE A 457 17.47 -29.17 10.84
CA ILE A 457 18.04 -30.30 10.08
C ILE A 457 19.05 -29.81 9.05
N LEU A 458 18.71 -28.76 8.30
CA LEU A 458 19.60 -28.20 7.28
C LEU A 458 20.84 -27.53 7.88
N ASN A 459 20.73 -26.87 9.02
CA ASN A 459 21.86 -26.29 9.75
C ASN A 459 22.83 -27.38 10.20
N GLN A 460 22.32 -28.48 10.77
CA GLN A 460 23.15 -29.62 11.18
C GLN A 460 23.86 -30.28 9.99
N ILE A 461 23.16 -30.45 8.87
CA ILE A 461 23.75 -30.98 7.63
C ILE A 461 24.86 -30.06 7.14
N GLU A 462 24.63 -28.74 7.11
CA GLU A 462 25.63 -27.76 6.66
C GLU A 462 26.91 -27.81 7.51
N LEU A 463 26.76 -27.82 8.84
CA LEU A 463 27.89 -27.87 9.76
C LEU A 463 28.66 -29.20 9.62
N ALA A 464 27.96 -30.32 9.46
CA ALA A 464 28.61 -31.60 9.21
C ALA A 464 29.41 -31.59 7.89
N TRP A 465 28.91 -30.93 6.84
CA TRP A 465 29.64 -30.78 5.58
C TRP A 465 30.81 -29.81 5.68
N ASP A 466 30.70 -28.76 6.50
CA ASP A 466 31.83 -27.86 6.82
C ASP A 466 32.94 -28.63 7.54
N ASP A 467 32.59 -29.43 8.55
CA ASP A 467 33.55 -30.28 9.27
C ASP A 467 34.27 -31.26 8.33
N VAL A 468 33.52 -31.91 7.42
CA VAL A 468 34.11 -32.81 6.41
C VAL A 468 35.03 -32.06 5.45
N ARG A 469 34.65 -30.85 5.00
CA ARG A 469 35.50 -30.01 4.15
C ARG A 469 36.79 -29.62 4.85
N ARG A 470 36.69 -29.12 6.09
CA ARG A 470 37.86 -28.72 6.91
C ARG A 470 38.80 -29.89 7.13
N TYR A 471 38.27 -31.06 7.49
CA TYR A 471 39.07 -32.27 7.60
C TYR A 471 39.77 -32.62 6.27
N GLY A 472 39.07 -32.51 5.14
CA GLY A 472 39.65 -32.71 3.81
C GLY A 472 40.76 -31.70 3.46
N GLU A 473 40.59 -30.44 3.82
CA GLU A 473 41.58 -29.37 3.64
C GLU A 473 42.81 -29.57 4.52
N GLU A 474 42.61 -29.91 5.80
CA GLU A 474 43.67 -30.23 6.75
C GLU A 474 44.50 -31.43 6.27
N LEU A 475 43.84 -32.51 5.83
CA LEU A 475 44.53 -33.66 5.23
C LEU A 475 45.34 -33.29 3.98
N LEU A 476 44.81 -32.38 3.16
CA LEU A 476 45.49 -31.92 1.95
C LEU A 476 46.70 -31.04 2.29
N GLU A 477 46.58 -30.17 3.29
CA GLU A 477 47.68 -29.36 3.79
C GLU A 477 48.78 -30.22 4.43
N GLU A 478 48.42 -31.19 5.28
CA GLU A 478 49.37 -32.15 5.87
C GLU A 478 50.11 -32.94 4.78
N LYS A 479 49.39 -33.40 3.76
CA LYS A 479 49.99 -34.06 2.59
C LYS A 479 50.98 -33.14 1.87
N LEU A 480 50.63 -31.87 1.65
CA LEU A 480 51.50 -30.90 1.00
C LEU A 480 52.75 -30.62 1.84
N ILE A 481 52.63 -30.54 3.17
CA ILE A 481 53.76 -30.39 4.08
C ILE A 481 54.66 -31.62 4.01
N LEU A 482 54.10 -32.83 4.10
CA LEU A 482 54.82 -34.10 3.97
C LEU A 482 55.55 -34.20 2.62
N GLN A 483 54.89 -33.83 1.53
CA GLN A 483 55.50 -33.78 0.20
C GLN A 483 56.64 -32.77 0.13
N ARG A 484 56.46 -31.57 0.70
CA ARG A 484 57.50 -30.56 0.73
C ARG A 484 58.72 -31.03 1.52
N ASP A 485 58.51 -31.66 2.68
CA ASP A 485 59.60 -32.15 3.52
C ASP A 485 60.31 -33.37 2.90
N PHE A 486 59.58 -34.23 2.19
CA PHE A 486 60.17 -35.31 1.38
C PHE A 486 61.02 -34.76 0.23
N LEU A 487 60.49 -33.82 -0.55
CA LEU A 487 61.22 -33.17 -1.66
C LEU A 487 62.42 -32.36 -1.17
N ALA A 488 62.36 -31.79 0.04
CA ALA A 488 63.47 -31.10 0.68
C ALA A 488 64.50 -32.07 1.31
N GLY A 489 64.28 -33.38 1.23
CA GLY A 489 65.17 -34.41 1.80
C GLY A 489 65.19 -34.46 3.33
N ARG A 490 64.19 -33.86 4.00
CA ARG A 490 64.09 -33.84 5.47
C ARG A 490 63.54 -35.15 6.04
N ILE A 491 62.78 -35.89 5.23
CA ILE A 491 62.27 -37.22 5.56
C ILE A 491 62.64 -38.22 4.47
N GLY A 492 62.96 -39.45 4.86
CA GLY A 492 63.26 -40.56 3.93
C GLY A 492 62.00 -41.17 3.31
N ALA A 493 62.17 -41.94 2.23
CA ALA A 493 61.05 -42.54 1.48
C ALA A 493 60.17 -43.49 2.32
N ASP A 494 60.78 -44.26 3.21
CA ASP A 494 60.05 -45.19 4.10
C ASP A 494 59.18 -44.40 5.09
N ASN A 495 59.74 -43.38 5.74
CA ASN A 495 59.01 -42.51 6.65
C ASN A 495 57.90 -41.71 5.95
N TYR A 496 58.10 -41.29 4.70
CA TYR A 496 57.06 -40.61 3.92
C TYR A 496 55.84 -41.51 3.68
N ASN A 497 56.05 -42.78 3.31
CA ASN A 497 54.96 -43.73 3.11
C ASN A 497 54.23 -44.07 4.41
N ASP A 498 54.97 -44.26 5.51
CA ASP A 498 54.38 -44.54 6.81
C ASP A 498 53.55 -43.35 7.32
N SER A 499 54.08 -42.12 7.21
CA SER A 499 53.36 -40.90 7.58
C SER A 499 52.14 -40.64 6.69
N LEU A 500 52.25 -40.88 5.38
CA LEU A 500 51.12 -40.75 4.47
C LEU A 500 50.01 -41.73 4.85
N THR A 501 50.36 -42.99 5.16
CA THR A 501 49.39 -44.02 5.53
C THR A 501 48.70 -43.68 6.86
N ALA A 502 49.48 -43.18 7.84
CA ALA A 502 48.95 -42.75 9.13
C ALA A 502 48.00 -41.54 9.06
N THR A 503 48.22 -40.61 8.12
CA THR A 503 47.33 -39.46 7.88
C THR A 503 45.96 -39.88 7.31
N TYR A 504 45.87 -41.02 6.61
CA TYR A 504 44.63 -41.47 5.95
C TYR A 504 43.89 -42.62 6.68
N THR A 505 44.39 -43.06 7.83
CA THR A 505 43.77 -44.07 8.72
C THR A 505 43.32 -43.42 10.00
#